data_AF-A0A2E2TGL8-F1
#
_entry.id   AF-A0A2E2TGL8-F1
#
_cell.length_a   1.000
_cell.length_b   1.000
_cell.length_c   1.000
_cell.angle_alpha   90.00
_cell.angle_beta   90.00
_cell.angle_gamma   90.00
#
_symmetry.space_group_name_H-M   'P 1'
#
loop_
_entity.id
_entity.type
_entity.pdbx_description
1 polymer ?
#
loop_
_entity_poly.entity_id
_entity_poly.type
_entity_poly.pdbx_seq_one_letter_code
_entity_poly.pdbx_strand_id
1 'polypeptide(L)'
;MNKNKGQGPLYKIARTLKFNINKENESGLCYGISNSGMNAFLSRDIESFKKRFYFLFKNQNKDISFFEEHTKSKEEVYHYYNILAFFMTIFIIQNPSLYSFLFEENIELNQNSNVAYQLLLPLALIAPDNQTTLVYQTPCVFLSKKKFCNYFTKIAEVTTTPIAFQLNSITHIINLNYDPENKTWYFIEANAFPHILETQVFNDIAMQIAQFIFLSDKQFSNFFSVFMLKIYTNKKYENTLNSHLEQIQVKSFFDWKNIFNLTFKNNNDKYQLITLIISSCENEKGFIKLISSSDFYSEFSDFHTSLELCNLAKNDCLNGIEKLLDNNVNINACMPDGHTALSTAVLSGHSELVDYLLQRGADPTIKLKGISLYKITENKKIKFLLQNILIKKESINNFV
;
A
#
# COMPACT_ATOMS: atom_id res chain seq x y z
N MET A 1 4.65 31.17 -16.36
CA MET A 1 5.66 30.13 -16.62
C MET A 1 6.87 30.34 -15.71
N ASN A 2 7.31 29.26 -15.03
CA ASN A 2 8.57 29.08 -14.28
C ASN A 2 8.90 29.94 -13.05
N LYS A 3 8.28 29.62 -11.89
CA LYS A 3 8.83 29.91 -10.55
C LYS A 3 9.74 28.80 -9.97
N ASN A 4 9.97 27.70 -10.69
CA ASN A 4 10.72 26.52 -10.21
C ASN A 4 12.16 26.40 -10.77
N LYS A 5 12.66 27.42 -11.49
CA LYS A 5 14.07 27.45 -11.92
C LYS A 5 14.90 27.93 -10.72
N GLY A 6 15.42 26.99 -9.93
CA GLY A 6 16.27 27.28 -8.76
C GLY A 6 16.09 26.34 -7.57
N GLN A 7 15.29 25.28 -7.70
CA GLN A 7 15.04 24.36 -6.60
C GLN A 7 15.75 23.03 -6.86
N GLY A 8 16.81 22.77 -6.07
CA GLY A 8 17.63 21.56 -6.14
C GLY A 8 16.89 20.26 -5.78
N PRO A 9 17.52 19.09 -5.99
CA PRO A 9 16.90 17.78 -5.77
C PRO A 9 16.32 17.59 -4.35
N LEU A 10 17.03 18.04 -3.31
CA LEU A 10 16.52 17.97 -1.93
C LEU A 10 15.22 18.73 -1.74
N TYR A 11 15.11 19.92 -2.34
CA TYR A 11 13.87 20.69 -2.26
C TYR A 11 12.72 19.93 -2.90
N LYS A 12 12.94 19.30 -4.04
CA LYS A 12 11.91 18.49 -4.68
C LYS A 12 11.52 17.31 -3.79
N ILE A 13 12.48 16.56 -3.25
CA ILE A 13 12.21 15.42 -2.35
C ILE A 13 11.45 15.87 -1.09
N ALA A 14 11.97 16.88 -0.38
CA ALA A 14 11.35 17.40 0.83
C ALA A 14 9.97 18.03 0.56
N ARG A 15 9.79 18.70 -0.58
CA ARG A 15 8.49 19.23 -1.00
C ARG A 15 7.51 18.11 -1.33
N THR A 16 7.94 17.05 -2.01
CA THR A 16 7.08 15.88 -2.27
C THR A 16 6.65 15.23 -0.96
N LEU A 17 7.56 15.09 0.01
CA LEU A 17 7.22 14.64 1.37
C LEU A 17 6.24 15.57 2.09
N LYS A 18 6.37 16.89 1.89
CA LYS A 18 5.55 17.91 2.57
C LYS A 18 4.23 18.26 1.89
N PHE A 19 4.07 18.08 0.59
CA PHE A 19 2.93 18.62 -0.18
C PHE A 19 2.05 17.58 -0.86
N ASN A 20 2.36 16.28 -0.76
CA ASN A 20 1.40 15.22 -1.10
C ASN A 20 0.26 15.08 -0.07
N ILE A 21 0.11 16.06 0.82
CA ILE A 21 -0.98 16.21 1.80
C ILE A 21 -2.38 16.21 1.17
N ASN A 22 -2.54 16.56 -0.11
CA ASN A 22 -3.86 16.72 -0.75
C ASN A 22 -4.03 16.00 -2.10
N LYS A 23 -3.08 15.16 -2.52
CA LYS A 23 -3.25 14.33 -3.72
C LYS A 23 -3.15 12.87 -3.30
N GLU A 24 -4.31 12.22 -3.25
CA GLU A 24 -4.45 10.78 -3.10
C GLU A 24 -3.36 10.06 -3.89
N ASN A 25 -2.56 9.23 -3.22
CA ASN A 25 -1.88 8.05 -3.76
C ASN A 25 -0.89 8.16 -4.95
N GLU A 26 -0.73 9.27 -5.66
CA GLU A 26 -0.02 9.25 -6.95
C GLU A 26 1.51 9.04 -6.88
N SER A 27 2.14 9.00 -5.69
CA SER A 27 3.62 8.98 -5.60
C SER A 27 4.26 7.74 -4.97
N GLY A 28 3.49 6.86 -4.31
CA GLY A 28 4.02 5.67 -3.62
C GLY A 28 4.95 5.93 -2.41
N LEU A 29 5.15 7.21 -2.03
CA LEU A 29 6.15 7.66 -1.04
C LEU A 29 6.06 7.00 0.33
N CYS A 30 4.84 6.83 0.81
CA CYS A 30 4.54 6.14 2.06
C CYS A 30 5.08 4.70 2.08
N TYR A 31 4.99 3.95 0.98
CA TYR A 31 5.46 2.56 0.91
C TYR A 31 6.96 2.43 1.09
N GLY A 32 7.74 3.25 0.39
CA GLY A 32 9.20 3.15 0.47
C GLY A 32 9.75 3.70 1.78
N ILE A 33 9.11 4.71 2.38
CA ILE A 33 9.45 5.16 3.74
C ILE A 33 9.10 4.09 4.76
N SER A 34 7.91 3.50 4.68
CA SER A 34 7.47 2.41 5.54
C SER A 34 8.44 1.22 5.47
N ASN A 35 8.78 0.77 4.26
CA ASN A 35 9.72 -0.33 4.04
C ASN A 35 11.13 0.01 4.54
N SER A 36 11.64 1.19 4.23
CA SER A 36 13.00 1.59 4.63
C SER A 36 13.11 1.80 6.14
N GLY A 37 12.06 2.34 6.76
CA GLY A 37 11.97 2.50 8.21
C GLY A 37 11.91 1.16 8.93
N MET A 38 11.10 0.22 8.42
CA MET A 38 11.08 -1.16 8.89
C MET A 38 12.46 -1.81 8.79
N ASN A 39 13.11 -1.71 7.63
CA ASN A 39 14.42 -2.32 7.42
C ASN A 39 15.49 -1.71 8.33
N ALA A 40 15.50 -0.38 8.47
CA ALA A 40 16.39 0.31 9.40
C ALA A 40 16.13 -0.13 10.86
N PHE A 41 14.87 -0.33 11.24
CA PHE A 41 14.53 -0.83 12.57
C PHE A 41 15.05 -2.26 12.79
N LEU A 42 14.70 -3.20 11.89
CA LEU A 42 15.09 -4.61 12.00
C LEU A 42 16.61 -4.83 11.82
N SER A 43 17.31 -3.89 11.21
CA SER A 43 18.77 -3.89 11.11
C SER A 43 19.47 -3.18 12.27
N ARG A 44 18.72 -2.69 13.27
CA ARG A 44 19.23 -1.86 14.38
C ARG A 44 19.95 -0.57 13.92
N ASP A 45 19.56 -0.03 12.77
CA ASP A 45 20.09 1.21 12.14
C ASP A 45 19.08 2.37 12.14
N ILE A 46 18.09 2.34 13.06
CA ILE A 46 17.02 3.35 13.11
C ILE A 46 17.56 4.77 13.33
N GLU A 47 18.68 4.91 14.06
CA GLU A 47 19.32 6.20 14.30
C GLU A 47 19.90 6.83 13.03
N SER A 48 20.55 6.04 12.17
CA SER A 48 21.03 6.55 10.88
C SER A 48 19.86 6.95 10.00
N PHE A 49 18.77 6.17 10.00
CA PHE A 49 17.54 6.53 9.29
C PHE A 49 16.96 7.87 9.79
N LYS A 50 16.82 8.07 11.11
CA LYS A 50 16.40 9.36 11.70
C LYS A 50 17.30 10.51 11.25
N LYS A 51 18.63 10.32 11.28
CA LYS A 51 19.60 11.36 10.85
C LYS A 51 19.43 11.74 9.38
N ARG A 52 19.21 10.77 8.48
CA ARG A 52 18.91 11.02 7.04
C ARG A 52 17.66 11.91 6.89
N PHE A 53 16.59 11.59 7.62
CA PHE A 53 15.33 12.36 7.61
C PHE A 53 15.50 13.78 8.13
N TYR A 54 16.15 13.93 9.29
CA TYR A 54 16.41 15.23 9.88
C TYR A 54 17.29 16.11 8.97
N PHE A 55 18.31 15.51 8.34
CA PHE A 55 19.16 16.21 7.38
C PHE A 55 18.36 16.74 6.19
N LEU A 56 17.51 15.91 5.60
CA LEU A 56 16.63 16.31 4.50
C LEU A 56 15.72 17.46 4.92
N PHE A 57 15.13 17.41 6.12
CA PHE A 57 14.27 18.47 6.64
C PHE A 57 15.02 19.79 6.81
N LYS A 58 16.19 19.74 7.47
CA LYS A 58 17.01 20.92 7.77
C LYS A 58 17.53 21.59 6.49
N ASN A 59 17.76 20.81 5.44
CA ASN A 59 18.42 21.27 4.22
C ASN A 59 17.51 21.32 2.99
N GLN A 60 16.20 21.18 3.16
CA GLN A 60 15.22 21.18 2.07
C GLN A 60 15.29 22.39 1.13
N ASN A 61 15.81 23.54 1.55
CA ASN A 61 15.86 24.75 0.71
C ASN A 61 17.20 24.95 0.02
N LYS A 62 18.14 24.02 0.20
CA LYS A 62 19.50 24.11 -0.33
C LYS A 62 19.63 23.21 -1.55
N ASP A 63 20.40 23.66 -2.52
CA ASP A 63 20.82 22.87 -3.67
C ASP A 63 22.25 22.37 -3.51
N ILE A 64 22.75 21.65 -4.51
CA ILE A 64 24.05 21.01 -4.44
C ILE A 64 25.22 22.01 -4.40
N SER A 65 25.08 23.11 -5.13
CA SER A 65 26.04 24.23 -5.13
C SER A 65 26.24 24.80 -3.73
N PHE A 66 25.17 24.93 -2.94
CA PHE A 66 25.31 25.36 -1.55
C PHE A 66 26.28 24.48 -0.76
N PHE A 67 26.19 23.15 -0.91
CA PHE A 67 27.07 22.23 -0.17
C PHE A 67 28.49 22.23 -0.72
N GLU A 68 28.65 22.23 -2.04
CA GLU A 68 29.96 22.27 -2.69
C GLU A 68 30.73 23.56 -2.36
N GLU A 69 30.03 24.69 -2.19
CA GLU A 69 30.64 25.98 -1.85
C GLU A 69 30.90 26.16 -0.34
N HIS A 70 30.05 25.59 0.53
CA HIS A 70 30.06 25.89 1.97
C HIS A 70 30.61 24.75 2.85
N THR A 71 30.95 23.60 2.28
CA THR A 71 31.60 22.51 3.04
C THR A 71 33.08 22.44 2.67
N LYS A 72 33.95 22.48 3.68
CA LYS A 72 35.41 22.40 3.49
C LYS A 72 35.92 20.95 3.41
N SER A 73 35.07 19.98 3.76
CA SER A 73 35.42 18.55 3.84
C SER A 73 34.72 17.76 2.73
N LYS A 74 35.50 16.96 1.99
CA LYS A 74 34.98 15.98 1.02
C LYS A 74 34.03 14.95 1.67
N GLU A 75 34.20 14.68 2.97
CA GLU A 75 33.37 13.71 3.70
C GLU A 75 31.94 14.21 3.92
N GLU A 76 31.76 15.51 4.19
CA GLU A 76 30.42 16.11 4.35
C GLU A 76 29.65 16.12 3.03
N VAL A 77 30.34 16.39 1.93
CA VAL A 77 29.79 16.30 0.57
C VAL A 77 29.40 14.86 0.25
N TYR A 78 30.24 13.88 0.57
CA TYR A 78 29.91 12.46 0.36
C TYR A 78 28.71 12.02 1.21
N HIS A 79 28.64 12.46 2.47
CA HIS A 79 27.50 12.20 3.35
C HIS A 79 26.20 12.77 2.76
N TYR A 80 26.23 13.97 2.21
CA TYR A 80 25.10 14.57 1.48
C TYR A 80 24.67 13.71 0.29
N TYR A 81 25.60 13.30 -0.56
CA TYR A 81 25.31 12.44 -1.72
C TYR A 81 24.70 11.10 -1.29
N ASN A 82 25.19 10.50 -0.21
CA ASN A 82 24.64 9.25 0.32
C ASN A 82 23.17 9.40 0.76
N ILE A 83 22.84 10.50 1.47
CA ILE A 83 21.46 10.79 1.90
C ILE A 83 20.56 11.02 0.69
N LEU A 84 21.03 11.78 -0.30
CA LEU A 84 20.29 11.99 -1.54
C LEU A 84 20.03 10.68 -2.27
N ALA A 85 21.06 9.87 -2.45
CA ALA A 85 20.95 8.58 -3.12
C ALA A 85 19.92 7.69 -2.44
N PHE A 86 19.92 7.62 -1.10
CA PHE A 86 18.92 6.87 -0.34
C PHE A 86 17.47 7.29 -0.68
N PHE A 87 17.15 8.59 -0.64
CA PHE A 87 15.80 9.07 -0.95
C PHE A 87 15.46 9.02 -2.44
N MET A 88 16.45 9.20 -3.32
CA MET A 88 16.25 9.03 -4.77
C MET A 88 15.91 7.58 -5.10
N THR A 89 16.57 6.61 -4.48
CA THR A 89 16.26 5.19 -4.65
C THR A 89 14.83 4.88 -4.21
N ILE A 90 14.37 5.42 -3.07
CA ILE A 90 12.95 5.34 -2.65
C ILE A 90 12.03 5.86 -3.75
N PHE A 91 12.34 7.01 -4.35
CA PHE A 91 11.50 7.64 -5.37
C PHE A 91 11.48 6.86 -6.70
N ILE A 92 12.64 6.37 -7.14
CA ILE A 92 12.80 5.56 -8.36
C ILE A 92 11.96 4.29 -8.27
N ILE A 93 12.07 3.60 -7.13
CA ILE A 93 11.37 2.34 -6.85
C ILE A 93 9.85 2.51 -6.85
N GLN A 94 9.35 3.65 -6.41
CA GLN A 94 7.91 3.90 -6.27
C GLN A 94 7.25 4.38 -7.55
N ASN A 95 8.04 4.94 -8.48
CA ASN A 95 7.56 5.41 -9.76
C ASN A 95 8.38 4.77 -10.88
N PRO A 96 8.49 3.44 -10.91
CA PRO A 96 9.46 2.77 -11.78
C PRO A 96 9.12 3.02 -13.25
N SER A 97 7.86 3.23 -13.59
CA SER A 97 7.40 3.64 -14.93
C SER A 97 7.98 4.99 -15.41
N LEU A 98 8.21 5.96 -14.52
CA LEU A 98 8.87 7.22 -14.85
C LEU A 98 10.37 7.04 -15.12
N TYR A 99 10.94 5.94 -14.64
CA TYR A 99 12.36 5.62 -14.69
C TYR A 99 12.62 4.31 -15.43
N SER A 100 11.74 3.92 -16.34
CA SER A 100 11.81 2.63 -17.04
C SER A 100 13.15 2.42 -17.76
N PHE A 101 13.79 3.50 -18.20
CA PHE A 101 15.13 3.51 -18.80
C PHE A 101 16.27 3.06 -17.85
N LEU A 102 16.03 3.01 -16.54
CA LEU A 102 16.99 2.49 -15.54
C LEU A 102 16.87 0.98 -15.33
N PHE A 103 15.83 0.34 -15.85
CA PHE A 103 15.53 -1.07 -15.65
C PHE A 103 15.67 -1.85 -16.96
N GLU A 104 15.93 -3.15 -16.88
CA GLU A 104 16.02 -4.01 -18.07
C GLU A 104 14.67 -4.07 -18.81
N GLU A 105 14.70 -4.14 -20.15
CA GLU A 105 13.53 -3.97 -21.04
C GLU A 105 12.40 -5.01 -20.85
N ASN A 106 12.53 -5.97 -19.92
CA ASN A 106 11.56 -7.04 -19.66
C ASN A 106 11.10 -7.14 -18.20
N ILE A 107 11.43 -6.17 -17.34
CA ILE A 107 10.93 -6.17 -15.96
C ILE A 107 9.56 -5.48 -15.93
N GLU A 108 8.54 -6.15 -15.42
CA GLU A 108 7.24 -5.55 -15.18
C GLU A 108 7.33 -4.59 -13.98
N LEU A 109 7.26 -3.29 -14.27
CA LEU A 109 7.48 -2.22 -13.30
C LEU A 109 6.16 -1.87 -12.59
N ASN A 110 5.86 -2.57 -11.49
CA ASN A 110 4.71 -2.28 -10.64
C ASN A 110 5.15 -1.66 -9.30
N GLN A 111 4.23 -0.96 -8.61
CA GLN A 111 4.40 -0.57 -7.22
C GLN A 111 4.27 -1.80 -6.32
N ASN A 112 5.21 -2.72 -6.40
CA ASN A 112 5.24 -3.93 -5.58
C ASN A 112 6.35 -3.81 -4.53
N SER A 113 5.96 -3.94 -3.26
CA SER A 113 6.84 -3.85 -2.10
C SER A 113 8.03 -4.81 -2.15
N ASN A 114 7.92 -5.90 -2.92
CA ASN A 114 8.93 -6.96 -2.93
C ASN A 114 10.12 -6.67 -3.87
N VAL A 115 9.93 -5.96 -4.99
CA VAL A 115 11.04 -5.54 -5.87
C VAL A 115 11.77 -4.33 -5.28
N ALA A 116 10.99 -3.41 -4.68
CA ALA A 116 11.48 -2.30 -3.86
C ALA A 116 12.45 -2.73 -2.75
N TYR A 117 12.23 -3.93 -2.23
CA TYR A 117 12.86 -4.46 -1.05
C TYR A 117 14.38 -4.67 -1.19
N GLN A 118 14.84 -5.07 -2.38
CA GLN A 118 16.22 -5.50 -2.58
C GLN A 118 17.23 -4.35 -2.75
N LEU A 119 16.82 -3.24 -3.37
CA LEU A 119 17.72 -2.12 -3.70
C LEU A 119 18.09 -1.23 -2.51
N LEU A 120 17.31 -1.28 -1.43
CA LEU A 120 17.50 -0.48 -0.21
C LEU A 120 17.84 -1.33 1.02
N LEU A 121 18.13 -2.63 0.81
CA LEU A 121 18.34 -3.55 1.91
C LEU A 121 19.66 -3.19 2.64
N PRO A 122 19.61 -2.86 3.95
CA PRO A 122 20.81 -2.68 4.75
C PRO A 122 21.71 -3.91 4.68
N LEU A 123 23.03 -3.72 4.60
CA LEU A 123 24.01 -4.82 4.55
C LEU A 123 23.80 -5.84 5.69
N ALA A 124 23.41 -5.37 6.87
CA ALA A 124 23.13 -6.22 8.03
C ALA A 124 21.98 -7.22 7.82
N LEU A 125 21.07 -6.96 6.87
CA LEU A 125 19.95 -7.82 6.52
C LEU A 125 20.25 -8.75 5.32
N ILE A 126 21.45 -8.69 4.73
CA ILE A 126 21.80 -9.55 3.57
C ILE A 126 21.97 -11.02 4.02
N ALA A 127 22.58 -11.23 5.18
CA ALA A 127 22.80 -12.56 5.72
C ALA A 127 21.46 -13.31 5.89
N PRO A 128 21.34 -14.58 5.45
CA PRO A 128 20.07 -15.31 5.43
C PRO A 128 19.28 -15.26 6.75
N ASP A 129 19.96 -15.38 7.88
CA ASP A 129 19.35 -15.37 9.22
C ASP A 129 18.84 -13.99 9.65
N ASN A 130 19.39 -12.92 9.08
CA ASN A 130 19.01 -11.54 9.39
C ASN A 130 18.03 -10.94 8.38
N GLN A 131 17.74 -11.62 7.26
CA GLN A 131 16.77 -11.13 6.28
C GLN A 131 15.42 -10.87 6.96
N THR A 132 14.77 -9.76 6.62
CA THR A 132 13.40 -9.54 7.04
C THR A 132 12.51 -10.59 6.39
N THR A 133 11.62 -11.16 7.19
CA THR A 133 10.65 -12.15 6.76
C THR A 133 9.25 -11.68 7.16
N LEU A 134 8.28 -11.94 6.30
CA LEU A 134 6.87 -11.73 6.59
C LEU A 134 6.37 -12.92 7.41
N VAL A 135 5.93 -12.66 8.64
CA VAL A 135 5.48 -13.70 9.57
C VAL A 135 3.97 -13.90 9.51
N TYR A 136 3.24 -12.80 9.45
CA TYR A 136 1.79 -12.82 9.53
C TYR A 136 1.18 -11.67 8.75
N GLN A 137 0.08 -11.94 8.07
CA GLN A 137 -0.66 -10.94 7.32
C GLN A 137 -2.16 -11.19 7.42
N THR A 138 -2.89 -10.18 7.87
CA THR A 138 -4.36 -10.24 8.00
C THR A 138 -5.01 -8.87 7.88
N PRO A 139 -6.20 -8.77 7.26
CA PRO A 139 -7.05 -7.60 7.42
C PRO A 139 -7.46 -7.43 8.88
N CYS A 140 -7.58 -6.18 9.33
CA CYS A 140 -7.90 -5.79 10.69
C CYS A 140 -9.01 -4.74 10.70
N VAL A 141 -9.95 -4.87 11.63
CA VAL A 141 -10.94 -3.83 11.94
C VAL A 141 -11.04 -3.63 13.44
N PHE A 142 -10.93 -2.39 13.90
CA PHE A 142 -11.10 -2.02 15.30
C PHE A 142 -12.16 -0.94 15.45
N LEU A 143 -13.19 -1.24 16.23
CA LEU A 143 -14.36 -0.38 16.48
C LEU A 143 -14.23 0.47 17.75
N SER A 144 -13.11 0.33 18.46
CA SER A 144 -12.84 1.14 19.64
C SER A 144 -11.35 1.27 19.88
N LYS A 145 -10.96 2.45 20.39
CA LYS A 145 -9.57 2.75 20.77
C LYS A 145 -9.05 1.70 21.75
N LYS A 146 -9.89 1.31 22.72
CA LYS A 146 -9.54 0.32 23.73
C LYS A 146 -9.18 -1.04 23.11
N LYS A 147 -9.96 -1.53 22.13
CA LYS A 147 -9.66 -2.80 21.46
C LYS A 147 -8.38 -2.70 20.62
N PHE A 148 -8.19 -1.60 19.91
CA PHE A 148 -6.98 -1.34 19.14
C PHE A 148 -5.73 -1.30 20.02
N CYS A 149 -5.74 -0.50 21.09
CA CYS A 149 -4.62 -0.43 22.04
C CYS A 149 -4.34 -1.79 22.68
N ASN A 150 -5.38 -2.47 23.19
CA ASN A 150 -5.23 -3.77 23.83
C ASN A 150 -4.61 -4.83 22.90
N TYR A 151 -4.92 -4.78 21.61
CA TYR A 151 -4.34 -5.70 20.62
C TYR A 151 -2.82 -5.54 20.52
N PHE A 152 -2.33 -4.31 20.28
CA PHE A 152 -0.89 -4.05 20.17
C PHE A 152 -0.15 -4.19 21.50
N THR A 153 -0.78 -3.80 22.61
CA THR A 153 -0.22 -4.03 23.96
C THR A 153 -0.01 -5.51 24.23
N LYS A 154 -0.99 -6.38 23.93
CA LYS A 154 -0.85 -7.83 24.11
C LYS A 154 0.27 -8.43 23.26
N ILE A 155 0.44 -7.95 22.02
CA ILE A 155 1.56 -8.39 21.19
C ILE A 155 2.88 -8.01 21.86
N ALA A 156 3.03 -6.75 22.28
CA ALA A 156 4.23 -6.27 22.97
C ALA A 156 4.55 -7.03 24.28
N GLU A 157 3.54 -7.52 25.00
CA GLU A 157 3.70 -8.30 26.23
C GLU A 157 4.33 -9.69 26.00
N VAL A 158 4.09 -10.31 24.84
CA VAL A 158 4.58 -11.66 24.52
C VAL A 158 5.79 -11.69 23.62
N THR A 159 6.06 -10.61 22.88
CA THR A 159 7.20 -10.56 21.97
C THR A 159 8.49 -10.32 22.73
N THR A 160 9.50 -11.16 22.47
CA THR A 160 10.86 -11.02 23.03
C THR A 160 11.89 -10.61 21.98
N THR A 161 11.49 -10.52 20.72
CA THR A 161 12.33 -10.15 19.58
C THR A 161 11.80 -8.91 18.86
N PRO A 162 12.65 -8.15 18.16
CA PRO A 162 12.20 -7.00 17.39
C PRO A 162 11.11 -7.38 16.39
N ILE A 163 10.04 -6.60 16.39
CA ILE A 163 8.87 -6.82 15.56
C ILE A 163 8.50 -5.51 14.85
N ALA A 164 8.24 -5.63 13.56
CA ALA A 164 7.82 -4.53 12.73
C ALA A 164 6.42 -4.80 12.19
N PHE A 165 5.65 -3.74 12.02
CA PHE A 165 4.29 -3.76 11.54
C PHE A 165 4.16 -2.79 10.37
N GLN A 166 3.44 -3.22 9.35
CA GLN A 166 2.91 -2.33 8.34
C GLN A 166 1.39 -2.37 8.41
N LEU A 167 0.79 -1.19 8.49
CA LEU A 167 -0.65 -1.03 8.51
C LEU A 167 -1.04 -0.31 7.22
N ASN A 168 -1.66 -1.03 6.29
CA ASN A 168 -1.91 -0.57 4.93
C ASN A 168 -3.41 -0.36 4.72
N SER A 169 -3.81 0.82 4.29
CA SER A 169 -5.13 1.09 3.73
C SER A 169 -5.05 1.13 2.19
N ILE A 170 -6.17 1.41 1.51
CA ILE A 170 -6.19 1.63 0.05
C ILE A 170 -5.33 2.85 -0.34
N THR A 171 -5.22 3.83 0.57
CA THR A 171 -4.67 5.15 0.26
C THR A 171 -3.35 5.47 0.96
N HIS A 172 -2.92 4.60 1.87
CA HIS A 172 -1.80 4.93 2.73
C HIS A 172 -1.18 3.71 3.41
N ILE A 173 0.05 3.84 3.86
CA ILE A 173 0.75 2.82 4.63
C ILE A 173 1.56 3.45 5.73
N ILE A 174 1.46 2.83 6.91
CA ILE A 174 2.13 3.25 8.13
C ILE A 174 3.10 2.17 8.56
N ASN A 175 4.28 2.58 9.05
CA ASN A 175 5.18 1.68 9.74
C ASN A 175 5.15 1.93 11.25
N LEU A 176 4.95 0.85 11.99
CA LEU A 176 4.96 0.82 13.45
C LEU A 176 5.91 -0.30 13.84
N ASN A 177 6.84 -0.07 14.76
CA ASN A 177 7.77 -1.10 15.22
C ASN A 177 7.81 -1.14 16.74
N TYR A 178 8.14 -2.29 17.30
CA TYR A 178 8.29 -2.45 18.74
C TYR A 178 9.61 -3.15 19.05
N ASP A 179 10.38 -2.50 19.92
CA ASP A 179 11.62 -3.03 20.47
C ASP A 179 11.36 -3.54 21.89
N PRO A 180 11.31 -4.86 22.11
CA PRO A 180 11.03 -5.42 23.42
C PRO A 180 12.16 -5.21 24.43
N GLU A 181 13.40 -5.01 23.96
CA GLU A 181 14.55 -4.74 24.83
C GLU A 181 14.41 -3.41 25.55
N ASN A 182 14.08 -2.36 24.78
CA ASN A 182 13.87 -1.00 25.30
C ASN A 182 12.40 -0.71 25.65
N LYS A 183 11.50 -1.69 25.46
CA LYS A 183 10.03 -1.54 25.59
C LYS A 183 9.50 -0.31 24.85
N THR A 184 10.05 -0.04 23.67
CA THR A 184 9.82 1.22 22.95
C THR A 184 9.15 0.95 21.61
N TRP A 185 8.09 1.69 21.35
CA TRP A 185 7.40 1.77 20.07
C TRP A 185 8.01 2.86 19.21
N TYR A 186 8.17 2.57 17.92
CA TYR A 186 8.63 3.49 16.91
C TYR A 186 7.53 3.65 15.86
N PHE A 187 6.97 4.84 15.75
CA PHE A 187 5.96 5.17 14.75
C PHE A 187 6.61 6.01 13.65
N ILE A 188 6.63 5.45 12.43
CA ILE A 188 7.24 6.03 11.24
C ILE A 188 6.13 6.29 10.22
N GLU A 189 5.87 7.57 9.99
CA GLU A 189 4.81 8.04 9.11
C GLU A 189 5.38 9.04 8.12
N ALA A 190 5.25 8.75 6.82
CA ALA A 190 5.78 9.57 5.74
C ALA A 190 5.23 11.02 5.76
N ASN A 191 3.99 11.18 6.20
CA ASN A 191 3.29 12.46 6.27
C ASN A 191 3.54 13.22 7.58
N ALA A 192 4.13 12.58 8.60
CA ALA A 192 4.43 13.18 9.91
C ALA A 192 5.86 13.77 9.97
N PHE A 193 6.44 14.06 8.80
CA PHE A 193 7.82 14.51 8.64
C PHE A 193 8.14 15.77 9.49
N PRO A 194 9.30 15.83 10.17
CA PRO A 194 10.40 14.86 10.21
C PRO A 194 10.34 13.90 11.41
N HIS A 195 9.21 13.79 12.09
CA HIS A 195 9.15 13.14 13.41
C HIS A 195 8.90 11.64 13.28
N ILE A 196 9.90 10.85 13.68
CA ILE A 196 9.70 9.47 14.10
C ILE A 196 9.36 9.52 15.58
N LEU A 197 8.18 9.05 15.96
CA LEU A 197 7.73 9.11 17.33
C LEU A 197 8.16 7.86 18.09
N GLU A 198 8.71 8.09 19.27
CA GLU A 198 9.16 7.06 20.20
C GLU A 198 8.35 7.17 21.48
N THR A 199 7.77 6.05 21.90
CA THR A 199 7.05 6.01 23.19
C THR A 199 7.13 4.62 23.80
N GLN A 200 7.17 4.56 25.12
CA GLN A 200 7.00 3.31 25.87
C GLN A 200 5.52 2.95 26.07
N VAL A 201 4.60 3.89 25.82
CA VAL A 201 3.16 3.73 26.02
C VAL A 201 2.45 3.81 24.68
N PHE A 202 2.01 2.66 24.16
CA PHE A 202 1.33 2.57 22.86
C PHE A 202 0.11 3.51 22.73
N ASN A 203 -0.59 3.76 23.84
CA ASN A 203 -1.77 4.62 23.86
C ASN A 203 -1.48 6.08 23.45
N ASP A 204 -0.22 6.53 23.56
CA ASP A 204 0.22 7.89 23.18
C ASP A 204 0.20 8.09 21.67
N ILE A 205 0.49 7.03 20.91
CA ILE A 205 0.55 7.05 19.44
C ILE A 205 -0.74 6.53 18.79
N ALA A 206 -1.59 5.82 19.53
CA ALA A 206 -2.80 5.20 19.00
C ALA A 206 -3.76 6.18 18.29
N MET A 207 -3.93 7.41 18.81
CA MET A 207 -4.77 8.42 18.17
C MET A 207 -4.15 8.99 16.89
N GLN A 208 -2.82 9.04 16.82
CA GLN A 208 -2.12 9.53 15.63
C GLN A 208 -2.16 8.48 14.53
N ILE A 209 -1.89 7.21 14.87
CA ILE A 209 -2.05 6.08 13.95
C ILE A 209 -3.47 6.05 13.38
N ALA A 210 -4.48 6.27 14.23
CA ALA A 210 -5.87 6.38 13.81
C ALA A 210 -6.07 7.45 12.72
N GLN A 211 -5.54 8.67 12.88
CA GLN A 211 -5.77 9.75 11.91
C GLN A 211 -5.34 9.42 10.47
N PHE A 212 -4.36 8.54 10.29
CA PHE A 212 -3.78 8.22 8.98
C PHE A 212 -4.34 6.94 8.33
N ILE A 213 -5.00 6.07 9.11
CA ILE A 213 -5.55 4.79 8.63
C ILE A 213 -7.07 4.85 8.46
N PHE A 214 -7.72 5.88 9.00
CA PHE A 214 -9.16 6.03 8.90
C PHE A 214 -9.56 6.43 7.47
N LEU A 215 -10.59 5.79 6.92
CA LEU A 215 -11.45 6.47 5.95
C LEU A 215 -12.14 7.60 6.70
N SER A 216 -11.61 8.80 6.58
CA SER A 216 -12.28 9.96 7.12
C SER A 216 -13.45 10.32 6.20
N ASP A 217 -14.66 9.91 6.56
CA ASP A 217 -15.69 10.95 6.60
C ASP A 217 -15.64 11.56 7.99
N LYS A 218 -15.62 12.89 8.05
CA LYS A 218 -15.53 13.69 9.29
C LYS A 218 -16.73 13.47 10.24
N GLN A 219 -17.65 12.58 9.88
CA GLN A 219 -18.88 12.22 10.57
C GLN A 219 -18.71 11.09 11.61
N PHE A 220 -17.63 10.30 11.56
CA PHE A 220 -17.41 9.27 12.59
C PHE A 220 -16.86 9.89 13.88
N SER A 221 -17.76 10.28 14.77
CA SER A 221 -17.46 10.68 16.15
C SER A 221 -16.88 9.54 17.02
N ASN A 222 -16.72 8.32 16.47
CA ASN A 222 -16.29 7.10 17.17
C ASN A 222 -15.04 6.49 16.53
N PHE A 223 -14.15 5.93 17.35
CA PHE A 223 -12.88 5.31 16.90
C PHE A 223 -13.13 4.08 16.02
N PHE A 224 -12.75 4.14 14.74
CA PHE A 224 -12.98 3.09 13.74
C PHE A 224 -11.78 2.97 12.77
N SER A 225 -11.03 1.86 12.79
CA SER A 225 -9.84 1.68 11.95
C SER A 225 -9.89 0.40 11.12
N VAL A 226 -9.57 0.47 9.83
CA VAL A 226 -9.55 -0.66 8.90
C VAL A 226 -8.26 -0.65 8.10
N PHE A 227 -7.54 -1.76 8.12
CA PHE A 227 -6.26 -1.87 7.41
C PHE A 227 -5.82 -3.32 7.25
N MET A 228 -4.98 -3.57 6.26
CA MET A 228 -4.11 -4.75 6.21
C MET A 228 -3.02 -4.60 7.26
N LEU A 229 -2.92 -5.54 8.19
CA LEU A 229 -1.76 -5.69 9.05
C LEU A 229 -0.79 -6.69 8.44
N LYS A 230 0.45 -6.27 8.23
CA LYS A 230 1.58 -7.16 7.94
C LYS A 230 2.57 -7.09 9.11
N ILE A 231 3.04 -8.25 9.57
CA ILE A 231 3.98 -8.40 10.69
C ILE A 231 5.28 -8.99 10.17
N TYR A 232 6.37 -8.33 10.49
CA TYR A 232 7.71 -8.68 10.05
C TYR A 232 8.67 -8.85 11.22
N THR A 233 9.67 -9.70 11.03
CA THR A 233 10.84 -9.84 11.92
C THR A 233 12.04 -10.32 11.10
N ASN A 234 13.18 -10.60 11.73
CA ASN A 234 14.32 -11.26 11.05
C ASN A 234 14.11 -12.77 10.98
N LYS A 235 14.61 -13.42 9.93
CA LYS A 235 14.41 -14.86 9.65
C LYS A 235 14.70 -15.77 10.86
N LYS A 236 15.78 -15.49 11.60
CA LYS A 236 16.14 -16.23 12.83
C LYS A 236 15.10 -16.19 13.95
N TYR A 237 14.20 -15.21 13.96
CA TYR A 237 13.17 -15.03 14.99
C TYR A 237 11.77 -15.48 14.55
N GLU A 238 11.60 -15.91 13.30
CA GLU A 238 10.31 -16.24 12.70
C GLU A 238 9.53 -17.28 13.52
N ASN A 239 10.17 -18.40 13.87
CA ASN A 239 9.53 -19.49 14.61
C ASN A 239 9.12 -19.04 16.02
N THR A 240 10.01 -18.34 16.72
CA THR A 240 9.76 -17.81 18.06
C THR A 240 8.59 -16.84 18.06
N LEU A 241 8.55 -15.90 17.10
CA LEU A 241 7.47 -14.94 16.99
C LEU A 241 6.14 -15.63 16.67
N ASN A 242 6.13 -16.59 15.74
CA ASN A 242 4.93 -17.37 15.42
C ASN A 242 4.34 -18.06 16.67
N SER A 243 5.18 -18.73 17.47
CA SER A 243 4.73 -19.38 18.70
C SER A 243 4.12 -18.40 19.71
N HIS A 244 4.71 -17.21 19.89
CA HIS A 244 4.17 -16.18 20.79
C HIS A 244 2.82 -15.63 20.29
N LEU A 245 2.70 -15.34 18.99
CA LEU A 245 1.45 -14.81 18.42
C LEU A 245 0.29 -15.82 18.50
N GLU A 246 0.59 -17.12 18.45
CA GLU A 246 -0.40 -18.19 18.61
C GLU A 246 -0.95 -18.29 20.04
N GLN A 247 -0.09 -18.12 21.06
CA GLN A 247 -0.50 -18.18 22.47
C GLN A 247 -1.57 -17.16 22.84
N ILE A 248 -1.46 -15.93 22.31
CA ILE A 248 -2.43 -14.85 22.57
C ILE A 248 -3.58 -14.82 21.57
N GLN A 249 -3.68 -15.84 20.71
CA GLN A 249 -4.69 -15.94 19.66
C GLN A 249 -4.88 -14.62 18.91
N VAL A 250 -3.78 -13.96 18.52
CA VAL A 250 -3.85 -12.69 17.77
C VAL A 250 -4.74 -12.82 16.53
N LYS A 251 -4.79 -14.03 15.96
CA LYS A 251 -5.64 -14.41 14.81
C LYS A 251 -7.15 -14.45 15.12
N SER A 252 -7.57 -14.52 16.39
CA SER A 252 -8.98 -14.62 16.81
C SER A 252 -9.60 -13.28 17.24
N PHE A 253 -8.80 -12.21 17.34
CA PHE A 253 -9.31 -10.85 17.64
C PHE A 253 -10.22 -10.26 16.55
N PHE A 254 -10.28 -10.90 15.38
CA PHE A 254 -11.01 -10.43 14.22
C PHE A 254 -12.44 -10.97 14.22
N ASP A 255 -13.35 -10.13 14.71
CA ASP A 255 -14.78 -10.43 14.72
C ASP A 255 -15.42 -10.04 13.37
N TRP A 256 -15.17 -10.90 12.38
CA TRP A 256 -15.75 -10.80 11.04
C TRP A 256 -17.28 -10.63 11.06
N LYS A 257 -17.94 -11.29 12.01
CA LYS A 257 -19.39 -11.28 12.15
C LYS A 257 -19.91 -9.92 12.59
N ASN A 258 -19.22 -9.25 13.52
CA ASN A 258 -19.60 -7.90 13.95
C ASN A 258 -19.26 -6.82 12.92
N ILE A 259 -18.16 -6.96 12.17
CA ILE A 259 -17.83 -6.06 11.06
C ILE A 259 -18.95 -6.11 10.01
N PHE A 260 -19.37 -7.33 9.63
CA PHE A 260 -20.49 -7.56 8.72
C PHE A 260 -21.80 -7.00 9.29
N ASN A 261 -22.15 -7.24 10.55
CA ASN A 261 -23.41 -6.72 11.10
C ASN A 261 -23.45 -5.18 11.21
N LEU A 262 -22.30 -4.52 11.31
CA LEU A 262 -22.20 -3.06 11.41
C LEU A 262 -22.22 -2.36 10.04
N THR A 263 -21.65 -2.97 9.00
CA THR A 263 -21.77 -2.47 7.62
C THR A 263 -23.23 -2.43 7.18
N PHE A 264 -24.06 -3.40 7.57
CA PHE A 264 -25.46 -3.50 7.15
C PHE A 264 -26.43 -2.52 7.85
N LYS A 265 -26.06 -1.91 8.98
CA LYS A 265 -26.95 -1.00 9.72
C LYS A 265 -26.90 0.46 9.27
N ASN A 266 -25.85 0.90 8.57
CA ASN A 266 -25.67 2.29 8.13
C ASN A 266 -25.58 2.36 6.60
N ASN A 267 -26.67 2.79 5.96
CA ASN A 267 -26.86 2.78 4.50
C ASN A 267 -25.83 3.60 3.68
N ASN A 268 -25.09 4.53 4.27
CA ASN A 268 -24.23 5.44 3.52
C ASN A 268 -22.77 4.96 3.35
N ASP A 269 -22.25 4.14 4.27
CA ASP A 269 -20.80 3.78 4.33
C ASP A 269 -20.54 2.26 4.28
N LYS A 270 -21.59 1.45 4.08
CA LYS A 270 -21.55 -0.02 3.98
C LYS A 270 -20.49 -0.53 3.01
N TYR A 271 -20.30 0.18 1.89
CA TYR A 271 -19.56 -0.31 0.73
C TYR A 271 -18.08 0.08 0.70
N GLN A 272 -17.70 1.27 1.17
CA GLN A 272 -16.28 1.65 1.29
C GLN A 272 -15.52 0.74 2.28
N LEU A 273 -16.21 0.33 3.35
CA LEU A 273 -15.67 -0.58 4.34
C LEU A 273 -15.48 -2.00 3.79
N ILE A 274 -16.45 -2.50 3.02
CA ILE A 274 -16.37 -3.77 2.29
C ILE A 274 -15.19 -3.74 1.30
N THR A 275 -15.09 -2.68 0.49
CA THR A 275 -14.01 -2.48 -0.48
C THR A 275 -12.63 -2.39 0.15
N LEU A 276 -12.51 -1.78 1.34
CA LEU A 276 -11.26 -1.79 2.11
C LEU A 276 -10.90 -3.16 2.63
N ILE A 277 -11.88 -3.89 3.15
CA ILE A 277 -11.66 -5.25 3.65
C ILE A 277 -11.18 -6.14 2.49
N ILE A 278 -11.76 -5.97 1.32
CA ILE A 278 -11.44 -6.77 0.13
C ILE A 278 -10.08 -6.40 -0.47
N SER A 279 -9.78 -5.11 -0.65
CA SER A 279 -8.46 -4.63 -1.11
C SER A 279 -7.34 -4.85 -0.10
N SER A 280 -7.67 -4.93 1.19
CA SER A 280 -6.73 -5.31 2.26
C SER A 280 -6.65 -6.82 2.44
N CYS A 281 -7.26 -7.67 1.61
CA CYS A 281 -7.10 -9.12 1.70
C CYS A 281 -6.21 -9.63 0.56
N GLU A 282 -4.88 -9.54 0.67
CA GLU A 282 -4.02 -10.39 -0.21
C GLU A 282 -4.15 -11.89 0.19
N ASN A 283 -4.66 -12.19 1.38
CA ASN A 283 -4.75 -13.56 1.89
C ASN A 283 -6.16 -14.15 1.67
N GLU A 284 -6.24 -14.96 0.63
CA GLU A 284 -7.37 -15.75 0.11
C GLU A 284 -8.46 -16.10 1.13
N LYS A 285 -8.09 -16.68 2.28
CA LYS A 285 -9.00 -17.38 3.22
C LYS A 285 -10.01 -16.48 3.94
N GLY A 286 -9.65 -15.24 4.26
CA GLY A 286 -10.55 -14.31 4.96
C GLY A 286 -11.68 -13.83 4.06
N PHE A 287 -11.34 -13.53 2.81
CA PHE A 287 -12.26 -13.13 1.76
C PHE A 287 -13.24 -14.25 1.36
N ILE A 288 -12.76 -15.50 1.18
CA ILE A 288 -13.65 -16.65 0.89
C ILE A 288 -14.74 -16.78 1.94
N LYS A 289 -14.36 -16.70 3.22
CA LYS A 289 -15.28 -16.89 4.34
C LYS A 289 -16.36 -15.80 4.41
N LEU A 290 -16.03 -14.60 3.97
CA LEU A 290 -16.93 -13.43 3.93
C LEU A 290 -17.95 -13.53 2.78
N ILE A 291 -17.50 -14.07 1.65
CA ILE A 291 -18.31 -14.32 0.45
C ILE A 291 -19.21 -15.55 0.60
N SER A 292 -18.73 -16.59 1.28
CA SER A 292 -19.49 -17.83 1.48
C SER A 292 -20.61 -17.71 2.53
N SER A 293 -20.68 -16.64 3.32
CA SER A 293 -21.86 -16.34 4.13
C SER A 293 -22.94 -15.73 3.24
N SER A 294 -23.95 -16.53 2.94
CA SER A 294 -24.88 -16.49 1.80
C SER A 294 -25.80 -15.28 1.61
N ASP A 295 -25.71 -14.24 2.44
CA ASP A 295 -26.63 -13.07 2.37
C ASP A 295 -25.95 -11.79 1.85
N PHE A 296 -24.71 -11.87 1.38
CA PHE A 296 -23.95 -10.71 0.94
C PHE A 296 -24.41 -10.16 -0.42
N TYR A 297 -24.76 -11.03 -1.37
CA TYR A 297 -24.86 -10.68 -2.79
C TYR A 297 -26.21 -10.17 -3.27
N SER A 298 -27.30 -10.54 -2.59
CA SER A 298 -28.66 -10.24 -3.04
C SER A 298 -29.01 -8.75 -2.99
N GLU A 299 -28.18 -7.91 -2.35
CA GLU A 299 -28.41 -6.48 -2.15
C GLU A 299 -27.40 -5.55 -2.87
N PHE A 300 -26.48 -6.07 -3.70
CA PHE A 300 -25.52 -5.23 -4.42
C PHE A 300 -26.20 -4.50 -5.59
N SER A 301 -26.16 -3.16 -5.60
CA SER A 301 -26.50 -2.37 -6.78
C SER A 301 -25.36 -2.39 -7.80
N ASP A 302 -25.67 -2.15 -9.08
CA ASP A 302 -24.67 -2.13 -10.16
C ASP A 302 -23.51 -1.17 -9.89
N PHE A 303 -23.77 -0.01 -9.27
CA PHE A 303 -22.72 0.97 -8.93
C PHE A 303 -21.72 0.41 -7.90
N HIS A 304 -22.18 -0.32 -6.89
CA HIS A 304 -21.31 -0.89 -5.86
C HIS A 304 -20.50 -2.08 -6.38
N THR A 305 -21.14 -2.91 -7.19
CA THR A 305 -20.49 -3.98 -7.94
C THR A 305 -19.33 -3.45 -8.79
N SER A 306 -19.54 -2.30 -9.46
CA SER A 306 -18.53 -1.63 -10.27
C SER A 306 -17.31 -1.20 -9.45
N LEU A 307 -17.55 -0.55 -8.31
CA LEU A 307 -16.49 -0.06 -7.43
C LEU A 307 -15.63 -1.22 -6.90
N GLU A 308 -16.27 -2.31 -6.49
CA GLU A 308 -15.58 -3.48 -5.93
C GLU A 308 -14.69 -4.17 -6.96
N LEU A 309 -15.25 -4.44 -8.14
CA LEU A 309 -14.52 -5.02 -9.27
C LEU A 309 -13.34 -4.13 -9.69
N CYS A 310 -13.52 -2.81 -9.72
CA CYS A 310 -12.44 -1.87 -10.03
C CYS A 310 -11.31 -1.94 -9.00
N ASN A 311 -11.60 -2.00 -7.71
CA ASN A 311 -10.58 -2.04 -6.67
C ASN A 311 -9.82 -3.38 -6.65
N LEU A 312 -10.52 -4.50 -6.83
CA LEU A 312 -9.87 -5.79 -7.01
C LEU A 312 -8.97 -5.78 -8.25
N ALA A 313 -9.44 -5.19 -9.34
CA ALA A 313 -8.66 -5.07 -10.57
C ALA A 313 -7.44 -4.16 -10.42
N LYS A 314 -7.55 -3.08 -9.64
CA LYS A 314 -6.41 -2.19 -9.34
C LYS A 314 -5.28 -2.93 -8.63
N ASN A 315 -5.65 -3.83 -7.70
CA ASN A 315 -4.72 -4.57 -6.84
C ASN A 315 -4.30 -5.94 -7.41
N ASP A 316 -4.61 -6.24 -8.67
CA ASP A 316 -4.32 -7.53 -9.32
C ASP A 316 -4.88 -8.75 -8.57
N CYS A 317 -6.03 -8.60 -7.92
CA CYS A 317 -6.63 -9.65 -7.10
C CYS A 317 -7.51 -10.58 -7.93
N LEU A 318 -6.88 -11.44 -8.75
CA LEU A 318 -7.56 -12.37 -9.66
C LEU A 318 -8.56 -13.28 -8.92
N ASN A 319 -8.13 -13.96 -7.85
CA ASN A 319 -8.99 -14.87 -7.06
C ASN A 319 -10.19 -14.13 -6.45
N GLY A 320 -10.02 -12.84 -6.15
CA GLY A 320 -11.09 -11.98 -5.69
C GLY A 320 -12.18 -11.79 -6.73
N ILE A 321 -11.74 -11.47 -7.95
CA ILE A 321 -12.60 -11.29 -9.12
C ILE A 321 -13.29 -12.60 -9.48
N GLU A 322 -12.58 -13.73 -9.51
CA GLU A 322 -13.16 -15.03 -9.85
C GLU A 322 -14.40 -15.33 -9.00
N LYS A 323 -14.29 -15.13 -7.69
CA LYS A 323 -15.35 -15.43 -6.74
C LYS A 323 -16.54 -14.49 -6.84
N LEU A 324 -16.32 -13.22 -7.13
CA LEU A 324 -17.43 -12.31 -7.40
C LEU A 324 -18.16 -12.76 -8.66
N LEU A 325 -17.44 -13.10 -9.72
CA LEU A 325 -18.02 -13.59 -10.97
C LEU A 325 -18.76 -14.92 -10.79
N ASP A 326 -18.27 -15.83 -9.95
CA ASP A 326 -18.96 -17.08 -9.59
C ASP A 326 -20.31 -16.82 -8.87
N ASN A 327 -20.48 -15.63 -8.28
CA ASN A 327 -21.74 -15.17 -7.68
C ASN A 327 -22.59 -14.31 -8.63
N ASN A 328 -22.41 -14.45 -9.95
CA ASN A 328 -23.18 -13.77 -11.00
C ASN A 328 -23.11 -12.23 -10.97
N VAL A 329 -22.04 -11.67 -10.41
CA VAL A 329 -21.74 -10.24 -10.52
C VAL A 329 -21.54 -9.85 -11.99
N ASN A 330 -22.16 -8.74 -12.40
CA ASN A 330 -21.98 -8.18 -13.74
C ASN A 330 -20.52 -7.73 -13.94
N ILE A 331 -19.76 -8.46 -14.77
CA ILE A 331 -18.36 -8.15 -15.11
C ILE A 331 -18.18 -6.77 -15.76
N ASN A 332 -19.23 -6.25 -16.38
CA ASN A 332 -19.26 -4.96 -17.08
C ASN A 332 -19.87 -3.84 -16.25
N ALA A 333 -20.09 -4.07 -14.95
CA ALA A 333 -20.51 -3.02 -14.04
C ALA A 333 -19.51 -1.86 -14.12
N CYS A 334 -20.03 -0.65 -14.37
CA CYS A 334 -19.23 0.56 -14.48
C CYS A 334 -19.71 1.72 -13.60
N MET A 335 -18.74 2.54 -13.19
CA MET A 335 -18.99 3.83 -12.54
C MET A 335 -19.61 4.83 -13.55
N PRO A 336 -20.21 5.95 -13.11
CA PRO A 336 -20.83 6.95 -13.98
C PRO A 336 -19.93 7.54 -15.06
N ASP A 337 -18.61 7.49 -14.87
CA ASP A 337 -17.61 7.93 -15.82
C ASP A 337 -17.08 6.79 -16.73
N GLY A 338 -17.67 5.59 -16.66
CA GLY A 338 -17.28 4.43 -17.45
C GLY A 338 -16.11 3.63 -16.89
N HIS A 339 -15.71 3.85 -15.63
CA HIS A 339 -14.72 3.02 -14.95
C HIS A 339 -15.24 1.59 -14.75
N THR A 340 -14.56 0.58 -15.31
CA THR A 340 -14.82 -0.86 -15.14
C THR A 340 -13.60 -1.57 -14.52
N ALA A 341 -13.77 -2.83 -14.10
CA ALA A 341 -12.64 -3.69 -13.76
C ALA A 341 -11.60 -3.74 -14.89
N LEU A 342 -12.07 -3.90 -16.14
CA LEU A 342 -11.20 -3.96 -17.31
C LEU A 342 -10.45 -2.64 -17.53
N SER A 343 -11.12 -1.49 -17.45
CA SER A 343 -10.44 -0.20 -17.63
C SER A 343 -9.39 0.03 -16.54
N THR A 344 -9.66 -0.46 -15.33
CA THR A 344 -8.75 -0.33 -14.20
C THR A 344 -7.54 -1.25 -14.34
N ALA A 345 -7.72 -2.50 -14.75
CA ALA A 345 -6.62 -3.42 -15.06
C ALA A 345 -5.72 -2.87 -16.20
N VAL A 346 -6.33 -2.29 -17.23
CA VAL A 346 -5.62 -1.65 -18.35
C VAL A 346 -4.78 -0.45 -17.90
N LEU A 347 -5.34 0.42 -17.04
CA LEU A 347 -4.63 1.56 -16.47
C LEU A 347 -3.48 1.13 -15.55
N SER A 348 -3.69 0.08 -14.75
CA SER A 348 -2.68 -0.46 -13.84
C SER A 348 -1.59 -1.26 -14.56
N GLY A 349 -1.81 -1.66 -15.81
CA GLY A 349 -0.84 -2.41 -16.61
C GLY A 349 -0.87 -3.93 -16.41
N HIS A 350 -1.86 -4.47 -15.68
CA HIS A 350 -1.96 -5.88 -15.29
C HIS A 350 -2.40 -6.75 -16.46
N SER A 351 -1.45 -7.17 -17.29
CA SER A 351 -1.75 -7.75 -18.61
C SER A 351 -2.44 -9.12 -18.54
N GLU A 352 -2.09 -9.93 -17.53
CA GLU A 352 -2.65 -11.23 -17.21
C GLU A 352 -4.10 -11.08 -16.78
N LEU A 353 -4.38 -10.10 -15.92
CA LEU A 353 -5.74 -9.81 -15.48
C LEU A 353 -6.61 -9.25 -16.61
N VAL A 354 -6.02 -8.44 -17.50
CA VAL A 354 -6.71 -7.98 -18.71
C VAL A 354 -7.13 -9.18 -19.57
N ASP A 355 -6.22 -10.11 -19.87
CA ASP A 355 -6.54 -11.31 -20.65
C ASP A 355 -7.64 -12.13 -19.97
N TYR A 356 -7.54 -12.35 -18.66
CA TYR A 356 -8.54 -13.07 -17.90
C TYR A 356 -9.94 -12.41 -17.95
N LEU A 357 -10.03 -11.11 -17.66
CA LEU A 357 -11.31 -10.37 -17.67
C LEU A 357 -11.96 -10.43 -19.05
N LEU A 358 -11.14 -10.28 -20.10
CA LEU A 358 -11.56 -10.38 -21.48
C LEU A 358 -12.08 -11.79 -21.83
N GLN A 359 -11.39 -12.86 -21.38
CA GLN A 359 -11.86 -14.24 -21.54
C GLN A 359 -13.17 -14.51 -20.79
N ARG A 360 -13.38 -13.85 -19.65
CA ARG A 360 -14.64 -13.88 -18.87
C ARG A 360 -15.74 -12.96 -19.43
N GLY A 361 -15.52 -12.32 -20.59
CA GLY A 361 -16.55 -11.55 -21.29
C GLY A 361 -16.63 -10.06 -20.93
N ALA A 362 -15.59 -9.50 -20.31
CA ALA A 362 -15.49 -8.06 -20.11
C ALA A 362 -15.49 -7.33 -21.46
N ASP A 363 -16.21 -6.22 -21.55
CA ASP A 363 -16.41 -5.47 -22.79
C ASP A 363 -15.36 -4.36 -22.94
N PRO A 364 -14.39 -4.50 -23.87
CA PRO A 364 -13.37 -3.48 -24.10
C PRO A 364 -13.91 -2.21 -24.78
N THR A 365 -15.19 -2.21 -25.21
CA THR A 365 -15.80 -1.05 -25.88
C THR A 365 -16.29 0.01 -24.90
N ILE A 366 -16.43 -0.32 -23.61
CA ILE A 366 -16.81 0.63 -22.56
C ILE A 366 -15.70 1.68 -22.43
N LYS A 367 -16.09 2.95 -22.60
CA LYS A 367 -15.16 4.08 -22.65
C LYS A 367 -14.99 4.69 -21.27
N LEU A 368 -13.75 4.76 -20.80
CA LEU A 368 -13.41 5.48 -19.60
C LEU A 368 -13.33 6.98 -19.90
N LYS A 369 -14.20 7.79 -19.28
CA LYS A 369 -14.32 9.25 -19.50
C LYS A 369 -14.45 9.60 -20.99
N GLY A 370 -15.13 8.75 -21.75
CA GLY A 370 -15.31 8.90 -23.20
C GLY A 370 -14.10 8.47 -24.05
N ILE A 371 -13.03 7.95 -23.45
CA ILE A 371 -11.82 7.48 -24.13
C ILE A 371 -11.82 5.94 -24.23
N SER A 372 -11.47 5.41 -25.40
CA SER A 372 -11.34 3.95 -25.61
C SER A 372 -10.12 3.42 -24.87
N LEU A 373 -10.24 2.23 -24.25
CA LEU A 373 -9.15 1.57 -23.54
C LEU A 373 -7.89 1.37 -24.40
N TYR A 374 -8.07 1.13 -25.70
CA TYR A 374 -6.96 1.00 -26.66
C TYR A 374 -6.10 2.28 -26.76
N LYS A 375 -6.72 3.46 -26.60
CA LYS A 375 -6.03 4.76 -26.61
C LYS A 375 -5.45 5.14 -25.25
N ILE A 376 -5.90 4.51 -24.17
CA ILE A 376 -5.51 4.86 -22.80
C ILE A 376 -4.19 4.23 -22.41
N THR A 377 -3.93 3.01 -22.86
CA THR A 377 -2.70 2.29 -22.56
C THR A 377 -1.65 2.49 -23.64
N GLU A 378 -0.38 2.49 -23.26
CA GLU A 378 0.77 2.37 -24.18
C GLU A 378 1.43 0.98 -24.12
N ASN A 379 0.90 0.08 -23.28
CA ASN A 379 1.43 -1.27 -23.14
C ASN A 379 1.10 -2.09 -24.40
N LYS A 380 2.15 -2.54 -25.12
CA LYS A 380 2.03 -3.28 -26.38
C LYS A 380 1.24 -4.59 -26.23
N LYS A 381 1.44 -5.33 -25.13
CA LYS A 381 0.74 -6.60 -24.85
C LYS A 381 -0.74 -6.36 -24.64
N ILE A 382 -1.09 -5.35 -23.81
CA ILE A 382 -2.49 -4.98 -23.57
C ILE A 382 -3.16 -4.45 -24.85
N LYS A 383 -2.47 -3.60 -25.64
CA LYS A 383 -2.97 -3.15 -26.95
C LYS A 383 -3.32 -4.32 -27.86
N PHE A 384 -2.42 -5.32 -27.93
CA PHE A 384 -2.63 -6.52 -28.72
C PHE A 384 -3.85 -7.33 -28.24
N LEU A 385 -4.00 -7.55 -26.93
CA LEU A 385 -5.16 -8.23 -26.35
C LEU A 385 -6.47 -7.52 -26.68
N LEU A 386 -6.53 -6.19 -26.50
CA LEU A 386 -7.69 -5.38 -26.81
C LEU A 386 -8.04 -5.42 -28.32
N GLN A 387 -7.04 -5.30 -29.20
CA GLN A 387 -7.22 -5.38 -30.65
C GLN A 387 -7.79 -6.72 -31.09
N ASN A 388 -7.23 -7.83 -30.59
CA ASN A 388 -7.67 -9.16 -30.98
C ASN A 388 -9.14 -9.41 -30.68
N ILE A 389 -9.65 -8.88 -29.56
CA ILE A 389 -11.06 -9.02 -29.21
C ILE A 389 -11.96 -8.08 -29.99
N LEU A 390 -11.52 -6.84 -30.25
CA LEU A 390 -12.27 -5.92 -31.10
C LEU A 390 -12.43 -6.47 -32.53
N ILE A 391 -11.37 -7.02 -33.12
CA ILE A 391 -11.41 -7.66 -34.45
C ILE A 391 -12.35 -8.87 -34.46
N LYS A 392 -12.29 -9.72 -33.42
CA LYS A 392 -13.21 -10.86 -33.30
C LYS A 392 -14.66 -10.40 -33.23
N LYS A 393 -14.99 -9.37 -32.43
CA LYS A 393 -16.36 -8.82 -32.35
C LYS A 393 -16.84 -8.23 -33.68
N GLU A 394 -16.00 -7.47 -34.39
CA GLU A 394 -16.33 -6.92 -35.71
C GLU A 394 -16.55 -8.01 -36.77
N SER A 395 -15.75 -9.09 -36.72
CA SER A 395 -15.94 -10.23 -37.62
C SER A 395 -17.28 -10.93 -37.40
N ILE A 396 -17.74 -11.08 -36.14
CA ILE A 396 -19.01 -11.74 -35.80
C ILE A 396 -20.21 -10.89 -36.23
N ASN A 397 -20.13 -9.57 -36.06
CA ASN A 397 -21.22 -8.65 -36.45
C ASN A 397 -21.42 -8.52 -37.98
N ASN A 398 -20.47 -8.98 -38.79
CA ASN A 398 -20.59 -9.00 -40.25
C ASN A 398 -21.21 -10.30 -40.81
N PHE A 399 -21.54 -11.28 -39.94
CA PHE A 399 -22.14 -12.57 -40.32
C PHE A 399 -23.55 -12.80 -39.74
N VAL A 400 -24.12 -11.82 -39.04
CA VAL A 400 -25.51 -11.79 -38.54
C VAL A 400 -26.24 -10.66 -39.25
#